data_AF-A0A6I1GKR3-F1
#
_entry.id   AF-A0A6I1GKR3-F1
#
_cell.length_a   1.000
_cell.length_b   1.000
_cell.length_c   1.000
_cell.angle_alpha   90.00
_cell.angle_beta   90.00
_cell.angle_gamma   90.00
#
_symmetry.space_group_name_H-M   'P 1'
#
loop_
_entity.id
_entity.type
_entity.pdbx_description
1 polymer ?
#
loop_
_entity_poly.entity_id
_entity_poly.type
_entity_poly.pdbx_seq_one_letter_code
_entity_poly.pdbx_strand_id
1 'polypeptide(L)' 'MIDDIDDAIEKKLDELELTAPSEDDQHFPRAERRYALEQIAALQTTREEKERAIRETTLLEMYLVSMF' A
#
# COMPACT_ATOMS: atom_id res chain seq x y z
N MET A 1 13.70 -14.81 6.41
CA MET A 1 12.38 -14.84 5.74
C MET A 1 12.04 -13.40 5.51
N ILE A 2 12.13 -12.93 4.26
CA ILE A 2 11.53 -11.64 3.90
C ILE A 2 10.03 -11.86 4.10
N ASP A 3 9.39 -11.03 4.90
CA ASP A 3 8.01 -11.20 5.34
C ASP A 3 7.11 -11.16 4.10
N ASP A 4 6.27 -12.16 3.87
CA ASP A 4 5.40 -12.25 2.67
C ASP A 4 4.47 -11.02 2.51
N ILE A 5 4.29 -10.25 3.59
CA ILE A 5 3.61 -8.95 3.60
C ILE A 5 4.42 -7.86 2.87
N ASP A 6 5.74 -7.80 3.04
CA ASP A 6 6.59 -6.85 2.32
C ASP A 6 6.55 -7.10 0.81
N ASP A 7 6.56 -8.38 0.41
CA ASP A 7 6.42 -8.76 -1.00
C ASP A 7 5.04 -8.37 -1.56
N ALA A 8 3.98 -8.52 -0.77
CA ALA A 8 2.64 -8.06 -1.15
C ALA A 8 2.56 -6.54 -1.30
N ILE A 9 3.23 -5.79 -0.42
CA ILE A 9 3.30 -4.32 -0.47
C ILE A 9 4.07 -3.88 -1.71
N GLU A 10 5.26 -4.42 -1.97
CA GLU A 10 6.07 -4.04 -3.14
C GLU A 10 5.34 -4.35 -4.44
N LYS A 11 4.70 -5.53 -4.54
CA LYS A 11 3.90 -5.87 -5.71
C LYS A 11 2.75 -4.87 -5.93
N LYS A 12 2.05 -4.48 -4.86
CA LYS A 12 0.97 -3.50 -4.95
C LYS A 12 1.49 -2.13 -5.36
N LEU A 13 2.63 -1.71 -4.83
CA LEU A 13 3.27 -0.45 -5.24
C LEU A 13 3.62 -0.47 -6.72
N ASP A 14 4.16 -1.56 -7.25
CA ASP A 14 4.45 -1.68 -8.67
C ASP A 14 3.19 -1.62 -9.54
N GLU A 15 2.10 -2.26 -9.13
CA GLU A 15 0.80 -2.14 -9.80
C GLU A 15 0.27 -0.69 -9.80
N LEU A 16 0.48 0.03 -8.70
CA LEU A 16 0.11 1.43 -8.59
C LEU A 16 0.99 2.34 -9.44
N GLU A 17 2.30 2.10 -9.52
CA GLU A 17 3.18 2.88 -10.40
C GLU A 17 2.85 2.69 -11.88
N LEU A 18 2.38 1.51 -12.28
CA LEU A 18 1.94 1.26 -13.65
C LEU A 18 0.65 2.00 -14.02
N THR A 19 -0.22 2.26 -13.03
CA THR A 19 -1.55 2.85 -13.27
C THR A 19 -1.60 4.35 -12.97
N ALA A 20 -0.82 4.80 -11.98
CA ALA A 20 -0.72 6.18 -11.56
C ALA A 20 0.73 6.44 -11.08
N PRO A 21 1.65 6.77 -11.99
CA PRO A 21 3.06 7.02 -11.66
C PRO A 21 3.20 8.03 -10.54
N SER A 22 3.92 7.68 -9.48
CA SER A 22 4.17 8.57 -8.34
C SER A 22 5.19 9.66 -8.67
N GLU A 23 6.03 9.49 -9.70
CA GLU A 23 6.95 10.53 -10.16
C GLU A 23 6.22 11.81 -10.62
N ASP A 24 5.01 11.66 -11.15
CA ASP A 24 4.16 12.77 -11.59
C ASP A 24 3.25 13.31 -10.48
N ASP A 25 3.16 12.62 -9.33
CA ASP A 25 2.27 12.96 -8.22
C ASP A 25 3.05 13.42 -6.98
N GLN A 26 3.24 14.74 -6.87
CA GLN A 26 3.90 15.36 -5.73
C GLN A 26 3.12 15.24 -4.40
N HIS A 27 1.84 14.91 -4.46
CA HIS A 27 0.97 14.84 -3.28
C HIS A 27 0.91 13.44 -2.68
N PHE A 28 1.26 12.40 -3.45
CA PHE A 28 1.23 11.03 -2.96
C PHE A 28 2.37 10.17 -3.52
N PRO A 29 3.62 10.44 -3.08
CA PRO A 29 4.80 9.74 -3.57
C PRO A 29 4.84 8.27 -3.14
N ARG A 30 5.65 7.44 -3.83
CA ARG A 30 5.77 5.99 -3.55
C ARG A 30 6.05 5.66 -2.09
N ALA A 31 6.87 6.47 -1.40
CA ALA A 31 7.18 6.26 0.02
C ALA A 31 5.94 6.40 0.91
N GLU A 32 5.06 7.35 0.59
CA GLU A 32 3.83 7.60 1.36
C GLU A 32 2.76 6.57 1.04
N ARG A 33 2.71 6.11 -0.22
CA ARG A 33 1.93 4.92 -0.62
C ARG A 33 2.36 3.68 0.14
N ARG A 34 3.67 3.46 0.30
CA ARG A 34 4.21 2.33 1.06
C ARG A 34 3.75 2.40 2.51
N TYR A 35 3.95 3.55 3.14
CA TYR A 35 3.50 3.78 4.52
C TYR A 35 1.99 3.52 4.69
N ALA A 36 1.16 4.00 3.77
CA ALA A 36 -0.28 3.76 3.82
C ALA A 36 -0.63 2.26 3.75
N LEU A 37 0.04 1.48 2.89
CA LEU A 37 -0.16 0.02 2.81
C LEU A 37 0.30 -0.69 4.09
N GLU A 38 1.39 -0.25 4.71
CA GLU A 38 1.86 -0.76 6.00
C GLU A 38 0.83 -0.49 7.10
N GLN A 39 0.22 0.71 7.14
CA GLN A 39 -0.85 1.03 8.08
C GLN A 39 -2.10 0.18 7.84
N ILE A 40 -2.51 0.02 6.58
CA ILE A 40 -3.67 -0.82 6.22
C ILE A 40 -3.46 -2.27 6.66
N ALA A 41 -2.25 -2.80 6.46
CA ALA A 41 -1.89 -4.13 6.97
C ALA A 41 -1.89 -4.16 8.51
N ALA A 42 -1.41 -3.10 9.18
CA ALA A 42 -1.40 -3.04 10.64
C ALA A 42 -2.81 -3.05 11.26
N LEU A 43 -3.84 -2.59 10.53
CA LEU A 43 -5.24 -2.66 10.97
C LEU A 43 -5.82 -4.09 10.97
N GLN A 44 -5.19 -5.03 10.27
CA GLN A 44 -5.67 -6.42 10.17
C GLN A 44 -4.97 -7.33 11.17
N THR A 45 -5.70 -8.32 11.69
CA THR A 45 -5.18 -9.19 12.75
C THR A 45 -4.49 -10.42 12.16
N THR A 46 -5.10 -11.06 11.16
CA THR A 46 -4.54 -12.26 10.55
C THR A 46 -3.70 -11.94 9.33
N ARG A 47 -2.76 -12.82 9.01
CA ARG A 47 -1.89 -12.65 7.84
C ARG A 47 -2.68 -12.64 6.52
N GLU A 48 -3.67 -13.52 6.39
CA GLU A 48 -4.50 -13.60 5.19
C GLU A 48 -5.29 -12.30 4.97
N GLU A 49 -5.82 -11.71 6.05
CA GLU A 49 -6.50 -10.41 5.99
C GLU A 49 -5.55 -9.28 5.62
N LYS A 50 -4.30 -9.29 6.12
CA LYS A 50 -3.28 -8.31 5.73
C LYS A 50 -2.99 -8.34 4.24
N GLU A 51 -2.69 -9.53 3.71
CA GLU A 51 -2.42 -9.71 2.28
C GLU A 51 -3.63 -9.29 1.42
N ARG A 52 -4.85 -9.66 1.84
CA ARG A 52 -6.08 -9.27 1.16
C ARG A 52 -6.26 -7.75 1.17
N ALA A 53 -6.10 -7.11 2.33
CA ALA A 53 -6.26 -5.66 2.47
C ALA A 53 -5.27 -4.89 1.60
N ILE A 54 -4.02 -5.32 1.53
CA ILE A 54 -3.00 -4.72 0.63
C ILE A 54 -3.42 -4.84 -0.84
N ARG A 55 -3.86 -6.03 -1.27
CA ARG A 55 -4.22 -6.29 -2.67
C ARG A 55 -5.47 -5.51 -3.10
N GLU A 56 -6.49 -5.45 -2.25
CA GLU A 56 -7.79 -4.88 -2.58
C GLU A 56 -7.85 -3.36 -2.39
N THR A 57 -6.91 -2.80 -1.62
CA THR A 57 -6.82 -1.36 -1.35
C THR A 57 -6.67 -0.52 -2.62
N THR A 58 -7.36 0.63 -2.61
CA THR A 58 -7.34 1.66 -3.65
C THR A 58 -6.51 2.88 -3.23
N LEU A 59 -6.03 3.67 -4.21
CA LEU A 59 -5.32 4.92 -3.92
C LEU A 59 -6.12 5.88 -3.04
N LEU A 60 -7.44 5.94 -3.20
CA LEU A 60 -8.30 6.78 -2.37
C LEU A 60 -8.27 6.33 -0.90
N GLU A 61 -8.37 5.03 -0.64
CA GLU A 61 -8.28 4.49 0.73
C GLU A 61 -6.89 4.71 1.33
N MET A 62 -5.83 4.55 0.54
CA MET A 62 -4.46 4.84 0.97
C MET A 62 -4.28 6.33 1.31
N TYR A 63 -4.87 7.23 0.53
CA TYR A 63 -4.84 8.66 0.79
C TYR A 63 -5.57 9.02 2.09
N LEU A 64 -6.71 8.37 2.37
CA LEU A 64 -7.44 8.58 3.63
C LEU A 64 -6.64 8.10 4.85
N VAL A 65 -5.86 7.03 4.73
CA VAL A 65 -5.05 6.47 5.82
C VAL A 65 -3.76 7.25 6.05
N SER A 66 -3.15 7.81 5.00
CA SER A 66 -1.92 8.63 5.11
C SER A 66 -2.15 10.04 5.66
N MET A 67 -3.40 10.53 5.64
CA MET A 67 -3.75 11.86 6.15
C MET A 67 -3.86 11.95 7.68
N PHE A 68 -3.71 10.82 8.39
CA PHE A 68 -3.76 10.68 9.85
C PHE A 68 -2.39 10.30 10.42
#